data_AF-A0A413H9D8-F1
#
_entry.id   AF-A0A413H9D8-F1
#
_cell.length_a   1.000
_cell.length_b   1.000
_cell.length_c   1.000
_cell.angle_alpha   90.00
_cell.angle_beta   90.00
_cell.angle_gamma   90.00
#
_symmetry.space_group_name_H-M   'P 1'
#
loop_
_entity.id
_entity.type
_entity.pdbx_description
1 polymer ?
#
loop_
_entity_poly.entity_id
_entity_poly.type
_entity_poly.pdbx_seq_one_letter_code
_entity_poly.pdbx_strand_id
1 'polypeptide(L)'
;MNDTDCLFDDLLCRSLSLFHQFRLYDDCVEEDNAFKALREAEKIVSNTRNGICVAKLGCVIECLAHRFYIDDDTDGVLGEVDTFLIKFSKGLKHPSAEAFVASLWMGEYFLLRLKNPKSRTHSRSKKMVSKMLSFMADMLHRPEKQKELCLSSNDVFEETVDWVKEVCDMHICEKQMVLLLERLYSLQEKGMLQQGDGGKNTLRQQIWDFYY
;
A
#
# COMPACT_ATOMS: atom_id res chain seq x y z
N MET A 1 -4.88 2.01 -17.65
CA MET A 1 -4.30 2.83 -16.57
C MET A 1 -4.54 4.28 -16.95
N ASN A 2 -5.06 5.13 -16.06
CA ASN A 2 -5.29 6.54 -16.37
C ASN A 2 -3.93 7.28 -16.35
N ASP A 3 -3.66 8.18 -17.29
CA ASP A 3 -2.37 8.89 -17.38
C ASP A 3 -1.97 9.60 -16.08
N THR A 4 -2.97 10.05 -15.31
CA THR A 4 -2.80 10.67 -13.99
C THR A 4 -2.28 9.70 -12.92
N ASP A 5 -2.65 8.42 -12.98
CA ASP A 5 -2.20 7.42 -12.01
C ASP A 5 -0.74 7.02 -12.28
N CYS A 6 -0.34 6.94 -13.56
CA CYS A 6 1.06 6.74 -13.96
C CYS A 6 1.94 7.89 -13.44
N LEU A 7 1.51 9.14 -13.70
CA LEU A 7 2.23 10.34 -13.27
C LEU A 7 2.39 10.41 -11.74
N PHE A 8 1.36 10.01 -10.99
CA PHE A 8 1.40 10.01 -9.54
C PHE A 8 2.40 9.00 -8.98
N ASP A 9 2.38 7.76 -9.50
CA ASP A 9 3.33 6.72 -9.07
C ASP A 9 4.77 7.11 -9.46
N ASP A 10 4.97 7.72 -10.64
CA ASP A 10 6.28 8.22 -11.07
C ASP A 10 6.83 9.31 -10.15
N LEU A 11 5.98 10.24 -9.68
CA LEU A 11 6.39 11.27 -8.71
C LEU A 11 6.83 10.66 -7.38
N LEU A 12 6.11 9.66 -6.89
CA LEU A 12 6.44 8.97 -5.64
C LEU A 12 7.73 8.15 -5.77
N CYS A 13 7.89 7.39 -6.86
CA CYS A 13 9.11 6.64 -7.15
C CYS A 13 10.33 7.58 -7.27
N ARG A 14 10.16 8.70 -7.97
CA ARG A 14 11.20 9.71 -8.12
C ARG A 14 11.60 10.29 -6.77
N SER A 15 10.63 10.66 -5.93
CA SER A 15 10.91 11.16 -4.57
C SER A 15 11.76 10.18 -3.76
N LEU A 16 11.35 8.90 -3.67
CA LEU A 16 12.09 7.85 -2.95
C LEU A 16 13.53 7.70 -3.49
N SER A 17 13.67 7.67 -4.81
CA SER A 17 14.97 7.50 -5.46
C SER A 17 15.92 8.65 -5.18
N LEU A 18 15.43 9.89 -5.19
CA LEU A 18 16.23 11.09 -4.94
C LEU A 18 16.64 11.20 -3.48
N PHE A 19 15.75 10.87 -2.53
CA PHE A 19 16.13 10.77 -1.11
C PHE A 19 17.21 9.71 -0.89
N HIS A 20 17.10 8.54 -1.55
CA HIS A 20 18.14 7.52 -1.48
C HIS A 20 19.49 8.03 -2.02
N GLN A 21 19.50 8.74 -3.16
CA GLN A 21 20.70 9.34 -3.73
C GLN A 21 21.31 10.40 -2.81
N PHE A 22 20.49 11.29 -2.26
CA PHE A 22 20.94 12.29 -1.29
C PHE A 22 21.68 11.65 -0.13
N ARG A 23 21.14 10.57 0.47
CA ARG A 23 21.83 9.89 1.58
C ARG A 23 23.16 9.26 1.20
N LEU A 24 23.32 8.79 -0.03
CA LEU A 24 24.56 8.17 -0.50
C LEU A 24 25.64 9.20 -0.83
N TYR A 25 25.25 10.37 -1.35
CA TYR A 25 26.18 11.33 -1.93
C TYR A 25 26.22 12.71 -1.23
N ASP A 26 25.37 12.93 -0.22
CA ASP A 26 25.20 14.20 0.50
C ASP A 26 24.90 15.39 -0.44
N ASP A 27 24.14 15.14 -1.50
CA ASP A 27 23.78 16.12 -2.53
C ASP A 27 22.50 16.88 -2.18
N CYS A 28 22.65 18.06 -1.58
CA CYS A 28 21.52 18.93 -1.21
C CYS A 28 20.62 19.33 -2.39
N VAL A 29 21.10 19.28 -3.64
CA VAL A 29 20.25 19.55 -4.82
C VAL A 29 19.24 18.42 -5.02
N GLU A 30 19.65 17.17 -4.76
CA GLU A 30 18.75 16.03 -4.88
C GLU A 30 17.74 15.95 -3.75
N GLU A 31 18.09 16.42 -2.55
CA GLU A 31 17.13 16.59 -1.45
C GLU A 31 16.00 17.57 -1.84
N ASP A 32 16.35 18.75 -2.38
CA ASP A 32 15.36 19.73 -2.84
C ASP A 32 14.47 19.16 -3.96
N ASN A 33 15.05 18.42 -4.90
CA ASN A 33 14.30 17.75 -5.96
C ASN A 33 13.37 16.66 -5.40
N ALA A 34 13.80 15.92 -4.39
CA ALA A 34 13.00 14.89 -3.73
C ALA A 34 11.77 15.50 -3.05
N PHE A 35 11.97 16.57 -2.27
CA PHE A 35 10.87 17.31 -1.65
C PHE A 35 9.94 17.95 -2.68
N LYS A 36 10.46 18.46 -3.80
CA LYS A 36 9.64 19.00 -4.89
C LYS A 36 8.71 17.93 -5.48
N ALA A 37 9.23 16.74 -5.79
CA ALA A 37 8.44 15.62 -6.29
C ALA A 37 7.37 15.18 -5.26
N LEU A 38 7.74 15.08 -3.98
CA LEU A 38 6.80 14.73 -2.91
C LEU A 38 5.65 15.74 -2.78
N ARG A 39 5.95 17.04 -2.78
CA ARG A 39 4.93 18.10 -2.71
C ARG A 39 4.01 18.13 -3.94
N GLU A 40 4.51 17.75 -5.12
CA GLU A 40 3.67 17.61 -6.31
C GLU A 40 2.68 16.43 -6.15
N ALA A 41 3.13 15.30 -5.58
CA ALA A 41 2.25 14.19 -5.25
C ALA A 41 1.19 14.57 -4.18
N GLU A 42 1.58 15.30 -3.13
CA GLU A 42 0.66 15.83 -2.10
C GLU A 42 -0.45 16.70 -2.69
N LYS A 43 -0.13 17.54 -3.70
CA LYS A 43 -1.12 18.36 -4.41
C LYS A 43 -2.13 17.50 -5.17
N ILE A 44 -1.67 16.44 -5.84
CA ILE A 44 -2.56 15.50 -6.55
C ILE A 44 -3.52 14.84 -5.57
N VAL A 45 -3.02 14.38 -4.41
CA VAL A 45 -3.86 13.79 -3.36
C VAL A 45 -4.89 14.79 -2.82
N SER A 46 -4.46 16.03 -2.58
CA SER A 46 -5.34 17.11 -2.08
C SER A 46 -6.49 17.42 -3.05
N ASN A 47 -6.22 17.37 -4.35
CA ASN A 47 -7.19 17.65 -5.41
C ASN A 47 -8.15 16.48 -5.67
N THR A 48 -7.63 15.25 -5.69
CA THR A 48 -8.42 14.07 -6.08
C THR A 48 -9.16 13.43 -4.91
N ARG A 49 -8.58 13.50 -3.70
CA ARG A 49 -9.05 12.76 -2.51
C ARG A 49 -9.30 11.27 -2.78
N ASN A 50 -8.51 10.67 -3.66
CA ASN A 50 -8.55 9.24 -3.96
C ASN A 50 -7.91 8.45 -2.81
N GLY A 51 -8.62 7.47 -2.24
CA GLY A 51 -8.12 6.68 -1.12
C GLY A 51 -6.89 5.82 -1.44
N ILE A 52 -6.73 5.36 -2.68
CA ILE A 52 -5.53 4.65 -3.13
C ILE A 52 -4.34 5.61 -3.13
N CYS A 53 -4.48 6.80 -3.72
CA CYS A 53 -3.40 7.80 -3.76
C CYS A 53 -3.01 8.26 -2.35
N VAL A 54 -3.99 8.46 -1.46
CA VAL A 54 -3.74 8.78 -0.04
C VAL A 54 -2.93 7.66 0.64
N ALA A 55 -3.28 6.39 0.42
CA ALA A 55 -2.56 5.27 1.00
C ALA A 55 -1.12 5.17 0.46
N LYS A 56 -0.92 5.28 -0.85
CA LYS A 56 0.40 5.29 -1.51
C LYS A 56 1.30 6.42 -0.97
N LEU A 57 0.79 7.65 -0.91
CA LEU A 57 1.53 8.78 -0.35
C LEU A 57 1.88 8.53 1.12
N GLY A 58 0.93 8.00 1.91
CA GLY A 58 1.16 7.61 3.29
C GLY A 58 2.28 6.59 3.45
N CYS A 59 2.37 5.57 2.57
CA CYS A 59 3.46 4.61 2.58
C CYS A 59 4.82 5.29 2.35
N VAL A 60 4.91 6.20 1.37
CA VAL A 60 6.15 6.92 1.07
C VAL A 60 6.59 7.79 2.24
N ILE A 61 5.68 8.58 2.80
CA ILE A 61 5.97 9.43 3.97
C ILE A 61 6.42 8.55 5.15
N GLU A 62 5.75 7.44 5.43
CA GLU A 62 6.15 6.51 6.49
C GLU A 62 7.55 5.92 6.25
N CYS A 63 7.88 5.56 5.01
CA CYS A 63 9.21 5.07 4.64
C CYS A 63 10.30 6.12 4.88
N LEU A 64 10.05 7.34 4.41
CA LEU A 64 10.99 8.46 4.57
C LEU A 64 11.20 8.77 6.05
N ALA A 65 10.13 8.77 6.85
CA ALA A 65 10.20 8.99 8.29
C ALA A 65 10.96 7.86 9.01
N HIS A 66 10.69 6.61 8.64
CA HIS A 66 11.37 5.45 9.23
C HIS A 66 12.89 5.49 9.02
N ARG A 67 13.35 5.99 7.86
CA ARG A 67 14.77 6.15 7.54
C ARG A 67 15.33 7.54 7.90
N PHE A 68 14.58 8.35 8.67
CA PHE A 68 14.97 9.67 9.19
C PHE A 68 15.24 10.75 8.12
N TYR A 69 14.55 10.69 6.97
CA TYR A 69 14.60 11.74 5.94
C TYR A 69 13.64 12.89 6.20
N ILE A 70 12.57 12.65 6.96
CA ILE A 70 11.56 13.66 7.31
C ILE A 70 11.28 13.62 8.82
N ASP A 71 10.84 14.76 9.36
CA ASP A 71 10.78 15.14 10.78
C ASP A 71 10.10 14.13 11.74
N ASP A 72 10.41 14.29 13.04
CA ASP A 72 10.20 13.33 14.14
C ASP A 72 8.72 13.13 14.56
N ASP A 73 7.80 14.04 14.23
CA ASP A 73 6.35 13.85 14.52
C ASP A 73 5.60 13.19 13.34
N THR A 74 6.11 12.04 12.91
CA THR A 74 5.50 11.21 11.86
C THR A 74 4.04 10.88 12.18
N ASP A 75 3.72 10.63 13.46
CA ASP A 75 2.35 10.33 13.88
C ASP A 75 1.41 11.54 13.74
N GLY A 76 1.90 12.75 13.99
CA GLY A 76 1.18 13.99 13.73
C GLY A 76 0.90 14.18 12.25
N VAL A 77 1.95 14.08 11.41
CA VAL A 77 1.85 14.22 9.94
C VAL A 77 0.88 13.21 9.35
N LEU A 78 1.01 11.93 9.71
CA LEU A 78 0.19 10.86 9.14
C LEU A 78 -1.14 10.64 9.88
N GLY A 79 -1.46 11.44 10.91
CA GLY A 79 -2.73 11.35 11.64
C GLY A 79 -3.95 11.68 10.77
N GLU A 80 -3.79 12.60 9.83
CA GLU A 80 -4.85 12.93 8.85
C GLU A 80 -5.06 11.78 7.84
N VAL A 81 -3.96 11.16 7.40
CA VAL A 81 -3.96 9.98 6.51
C VAL A 81 -4.69 8.82 7.18
N ASP A 82 -4.36 8.51 8.44
CA ASP A 82 -5.06 7.48 9.24
C ASP A 82 -6.57 7.72 9.25
N THR A 83 -6.96 8.95 9.59
CA THR A 83 -8.37 9.33 9.75
C THR A 83 -9.13 9.20 8.44
N PHE A 84 -8.52 9.68 7.34
CA PHE A 84 -9.07 9.58 6.01
C PHE A 84 -9.26 8.12 5.60
N LEU A 85 -8.20 7.31 5.68
CA LEU A 85 -8.22 5.91 5.25
C LEU A 85 -9.17 5.05 6.09
N ILE A 86 -9.27 5.30 7.41
CA ILE A 86 -10.25 4.64 8.26
C ILE A 86 -11.67 4.96 7.80
N LYS A 87 -11.97 6.21 7.45
CA LYS A 87 -13.29 6.60 6.93
C LYS A 87 -13.53 5.97 5.55
N PHE A 88 -12.55 6.04 4.66
CA PHE A 88 -12.60 5.44 3.32
C PHE A 88 -12.88 3.92 3.40
N SER A 89 -12.22 3.21 4.33
CA SER A 89 -12.41 1.76 4.57
C SER A 89 -13.84 1.36 4.94
N LYS A 90 -14.67 2.29 5.39
CA LYS A 90 -16.09 2.03 5.74
C LYS A 90 -16.99 2.14 4.50
N GLY A 91 -16.52 2.81 3.46
CA GLY A 91 -17.18 2.94 2.16
C GLY A 91 -16.96 1.75 1.23
N LEU A 92 -15.90 0.97 1.45
CA LEU A 92 -15.63 -0.28 0.73
C LEU A 92 -16.70 -1.32 1.09
N LYS A 93 -17.79 -1.36 0.32
CA LYS A 93 -18.94 -2.27 0.54
C LYS A 93 -19.14 -3.30 -0.56
N HIS A 94 -18.73 -2.96 -1.79
CA HIS A 94 -18.92 -3.83 -2.94
C HIS A 94 -17.60 -4.50 -3.32
N PRO A 95 -17.56 -5.84 -3.36
CA PRO A 95 -16.41 -6.59 -3.82
C PRO A 95 -16.11 -6.23 -5.29
N SER A 96 -14.95 -5.62 -5.56
CA SER A 96 -14.48 -5.25 -6.90
C SER A 96 -12.95 -5.31 -6.96
N ALA A 97 -12.36 -5.37 -8.16
CA ALA A 97 -10.92 -5.29 -8.34
C ALA A 97 -10.33 -4.00 -7.72
N GLU A 98 -11.00 -2.86 -7.89
CA GLU A 98 -10.59 -1.58 -7.30
C GLU A 98 -10.63 -1.64 -5.77
N ALA A 99 -11.68 -2.21 -5.18
CA ALA A 99 -11.78 -2.37 -3.73
C ALA A 99 -10.69 -3.30 -3.19
N PHE A 100 -10.30 -4.33 -3.96
CA PHE A 100 -9.19 -5.23 -3.61
C PHE A 100 -7.86 -4.50 -3.63
N VAL A 101 -7.53 -3.80 -4.71
CA VAL A 101 -6.31 -2.99 -4.84
C VAL A 101 -6.23 -1.91 -3.76
N ALA A 102 -7.34 -1.23 -3.48
CA ALA A 102 -7.42 -0.25 -2.40
C ALA A 102 -7.16 -0.88 -1.03
N SER A 103 -7.74 -2.06 -0.77
CA SER A 103 -7.52 -2.78 0.49
C SER A 103 -6.07 -3.19 0.67
N LEU A 104 -5.41 -3.60 -0.41
CA LEU A 104 -4.00 -3.96 -0.40
C LEU A 104 -3.10 -2.75 -0.11
N TRP A 105 -3.31 -1.61 -0.77
CA TRP A 105 -2.56 -0.37 -0.47
C TRP A 105 -2.79 0.15 0.95
N MET A 106 -4.03 0.06 1.45
CA MET A 106 -4.34 0.42 2.83
C MET A 106 -3.70 -0.56 3.82
N GLY A 107 -3.72 -1.86 3.50
CA GLY A 107 -3.06 -2.90 4.27
C GLY A 107 -1.56 -2.66 4.37
N GLU A 108 -0.93 -2.31 3.26
CA GLU A 108 0.49 -1.92 3.18
C GLU A 108 0.79 -0.73 4.10
N TYR A 109 0.06 0.38 3.93
CA TYR A 109 0.24 1.58 4.73
C TYR A 109 0.15 1.30 6.24
N PHE A 110 -0.91 0.61 6.68
CA PHE A 110 -1.08 0.30 8.10
C PHE A 110 -0.09 -0.76 8.60
N LEU A 111 0.46 -1.60 7.72
CA LEU A 111 1.54 -2.53 8.08
C LEU A 111 2.84 -1.76 8.34
N LEU A 112 3.20 -0.80 7.48
CA LEU A 112 4.37 0.06 7.69
C LEU A 112 4.24 0.87 9.00
N ARG A 113 3.08 1.48 9.24
CA ARG A 113 2.78 2.17 10.51
C ARG A 113 2.90 1.27 11.73
N LEU A 114 2.54 0.00 11.59
CA LEU A 114 2.62 -0.97 12.66
C LEU A 114 4.07 -1.43 12.91
N LYS A 115 4.88 -1.56 11.85
CA LYS A 115 6.28 -1.99 11.94
C LYS A 115 7.20 -0.87 12.42
N ASN A 116 6.80 0.39 12.29
CA ASN A 116 7.59 1.51 12.78
C ASN A 116 7.61 1.56 14.33
N PRO A 117 8.75 1.30 14.96
CA PRO A 117 8.85 1.22 16.43
C PRO A 117 8.59 2.56 17.12
N LYS A 118 8.73 3.68 16.40
CA LYS A 118 8.46 5.03 16.94
C LYS A 118 6.98 5.38 16.93
N SER A 119 6.15 4.67 16.17
CA SER A 119 4.74 5.01 16.05
C SER A 119 3.99 4.76 17.36
N ARG A 120 3.00 5.59 17.68
CA ARG A 120 2.11 5.43 18.84
C ARG A 120 0.76 4.85 18.42
N THR A 121 0.58 4.54 17.14
CA THR A 121 -0.70 4.08 16.57
C THR A 121 -0.77 2.57 16.37
N HIS A 122 0.22 1.79 16.86
CA HIS A 122 0.30 0.32 16.75
C HIS A 122 -1.04 -0.42 16.91
N SER A 123 -1.80 -0.17 17.98
CA SER A 123 -3.08 -0.85 18.21
C SER A 123 -4.12 -0.56 17.14
N ARG A 124 -4.15 0.68 16.62
CA ARG A 124 -5.04 1.10 15.54
C ARG A 124 -4.60 0.47 14.21
N SER A 125 -3.31 0.53 13.91
CA SER A 125 -2.70 -0.03 12.71
C SER A 125 -2.91 -1.54 12.64
N LYS A 126 -2.67 -2.26 13.74
CA LYS A 126 -2.99 -3.70 13.88
C LYS A 126 -4.45 -3.98 13.57
N LYS A 127 -5.39 -3.23 14.15
CA LYS A 127 -6.82 -3.39 13.88
C LYS A 127 -7.17 -3.16 12.41
N MET A 128 -6.50 -2.21 11.76
CA MET A 128 -6.71 -1.94 10.34
C MET A 128 -6.14 -3.03 9.44
N VAL A 129 -4.93 -3.53 9.71
CA VAL A 129 -4.37 -4.70 9.01
C VAL A 129 -5.29 -5.91 9.15
N SER A 130 -5.75 -6.23 10.37
CA SER A 130 -6.73 -7.29 10.63
C SER A 130 -8.02 -7.13 9.84
N LYS A 131 -8.51 -5.89 9.71
CA LYS A 131 -9.72 -5.56 8.95
C LYS A 131 -9.49 -5.78 7.45
N MET A 132 -8.35 -5.34 6.91
CA MET A 132 -8.02 -5.54 5.50
C MET A 132 -7.89 -7.02 5.15
N LEU A 133 -7.21 -7.82 5.97
CA LEU A 133 -7.12 -9.28 5.80
C LEU A 133 -8.50 -9.92 5.72
N SER A 134 -9.37 -9.64 6.69
CA SER A 134 -10.72 -10.21 6.74
C SER A 134 -11.53 -9.80 5.51
N PHE A 135 -11.46 -8.53 5.13
CA PHE A 135 -12.20 -8.00 3.99
C PHE A 135 -11.72 -8.60 2.67
N MET A 136 -10.40 -8.71 2.47
CA MET A 136 -9.81 -9.34 1.28
C MET A 136 -10.14 -10.83 1.22
N ALA A 137 -10.06 -11.54 2.34
CA ALA A 137 -10.50 -12.92 2.40
C ALA A 137 -11.97 -13.01 1.96
N ASP A 138 -12.87 -12.25 2.58
CA ASP A 138 -14.31 -12.26 2.28
C ASP A 138 -14.62 -11.93 0.82
N MET A 139 -13.89 -10.99 0.22
CA MET A 139 -13.98 -10.72 -1.22
C MET A 139 -13.73 -11.99 -2.02
N LEU A 140 -12.73 -12.81 -1.67
CA LEU A 140 -12.40 -14.03 -2.39
C LEU A 140 -13.22 -15.27 -1.98
N HIS A 141 -14.26 -15.15 -1.13
CA HIS A 141 -15.03 -16.32 -0.68
C HIS A 141 -15.83 -17.01 -1.80
N ARG A 142 -16.26 -16.27 -2.83
CA ARG A 142 -17.08 -16.79 -3.95
C ARG A 142 -16.72 -16.12 -5.28
N PRO A 143 -15.52 -16.37 -5.80
CA PRO A 143 -15.01 -15.67 -6.97
C PRO A 143 -15.84 -15.95 -8.23
N GLU A 144 -16.38 -17.16 -8.36
CA GLU A 144 -17.25 -17.56 -9.48
C GLU A 144 -18.53 -16.70 -9.60
N LYS A 145 -18.99 -16.10 -8.49
CA LYS A 145 -20.14 -15.20 -8.47
C LYS A 145 -19.75 -13.74 -8.71
N GLN A 146 -18.46 -13.43 -8.69
CA GLN A 146 -17.94 -12.09 -8.78
C GLN A 146 -17.09 -11.99 -10.06
N LYS A 147 -17.78 -11.92 -11.20
CA LYS A 147 -17.14 -11.76 -12.53
C LYS A 147 -16.17 -10.57 -12.59
N GLU A 148 -16.34 -9.58 -11.72
CA GLU A 148 -15.54 -8.35 -11.62
C GLU A 148 -14.35 -8.44 -10.65
N LEU A 149 -14.19 -9.56 -9.93
CA LEU A 149 -13.15 -9.76 -8.92
C LEU A 149 -12.02 -10.68 -9.38
N CYS A 150 -12.08 -11.21 -10.61
CA CYS A 150 -10.91 -11.86 -11.21
C CYS A 150 -9.73 -10.91 -11.01
N LEU A 151 -8.80 -11.32 -10.15
CA LEU A 151 -7.69 -10.50 -9.69
C LEU A 151 -7.02 -9.90 -10.92
N SER A 152 -6.84 -8.59 -10.88
CA SER A 152 -6.55 -7.76 -12.06
C SER A 152 -5.21 -8.06 -12.74
N SER A 153 -4.39 -8.93 -12.18
CA SER A 153 -3.27 -9.58 -12.86
C SER A 153 -2.64 -10.61 -11.91
N ASN A 154 -1.79 -11.50 -12.44
CA ASN A 154 -0.85 -12.30 -11.65
C ASN A 154 -0.02 -11.42 -10.68
N ASP A 155 0.31 -10.19 -11.05
CA ASP A 155 1.13 -9.30 -10.22
C ASP A 155 0.42 -8.93 -8.92
N VAL A 156 -0.88 -8.61 -8.98
CA VAL A 156 -1.66 -8.31 -7.76
C VAL A 156 -1.77 -9.53 -6.84
N PHE A 157 -1.84 -10.73 -7.42
CA PHE A 157 -1.78 -11.98 -6.65
C PHE A 157 -0.43 -12.11 -5.94
N GLU A 158 0.69 -11.97 -6.66
CA GLU A 158 2.03 -12.09 -6.08
C GLU A 158 2.28 -11.05 -5.00
N GLU A 159 1.91 -9.80 -5.26
CA GLU A 159 2.00 -8.70 -4.30
C GLU A 159 1.16 -8.95 -3.04
N THR A 160 -0.02 -9.56 -3.19
CA THR A 160 -0.86 -9.91 -2.03
C THR A 160 -0.21 -11.03 -1.22
N VAL A 161 0.33 -12.05 -1.89
CA VAL A 161 1.04 -13.15 -1.23
C VAL A 161 2.25 -12.63 -0.47
N ASP A 162 3.04 -11.75 -1.11
CA ASP A 162 4.17 -11.11 -0.47
C ASP A 162 3.72 -10.30 0.76
N TRP A 163 2.71 -9.43 0.63
CA TRP A 163 2.17 -8.67 1.77
C TRP A 163 1.69 -9.58 2.92
N VAL A 164 1.03 -10.69 2.62
CA VAL A 164 0.58 -11.64 3.67
C VAL A 164 1.76 -12.28 4.41
N LYS A 165 2.89 -12.55 3.75
CA LYS A 165 4.10 -13.03 4.44
C LYS A 165 4.59 -12.02 5.47
N GLU A 166 4.63 -10.74 5.09
CA GLU A 166 5.06 -9.67 6.00
C GLU A 166 4.11 -9.47 7.19
N VAL A 167 2.81 -9.73 6.99
CA VAL A 167 1.82 -9.75 8.07
C VAL A 167 1.97 -10.99 8.96
N CYS A 168 2.38 -12.12 8.38
CA CYS A 168 2.59 -13.39 9.07
C CYS A 168 3.62 -13.25 10.20
N ASP A 169 4.74 -12.59 9.90
CA ASP A 169 5.82 -12.33 10.86
C ASP A 169 5.37 -11.48 12.05
N MET A 170 4.25 -10.76 11.91
CA MET A 170 3.65 -9.95 12.97
C MET A 170 2.63 -10.71 13.83
N HIS A 171 2.35 -11.99 13.52
CA HIS A 171 1.36 -12.84 14.19
C HIS A 171 -0.04 -12.21 14.29
N ILE A 172 -0.50 -11.60 13.19
CA ILE A 172 -1.81 -10.92 13.12
C ILE A 172 -2.84 -11.76 12.38
N CYS A 173 -3.94 -12.11 13.06
CA CYS A 173 -5.09 -12.76 12.44
C CYS A 173 -4.73 -14.01 11.61
N GLU A 174 -3.91 -14.91 12.17
CA GLU A 174 -3.41 -16.12 11.51
C GLU A 174 -4.49 -16.93 10.78
N LYS A 175 -5.66 -17.09 11.39
CA LYS A 175 -6.80 -17.76 10.73
C LYS A 175 -7.25 -17.07 9.45
N GLN A 176 -7.29 -15.73 9.43
CA GLN A 176 -7.69 -14.96 8.25
C GLN A 176 -6.57 -14.92 7.20
N MET A 177 -5.30 -14.92 7.63
CA MET A 177 -4.16 -15.04 6.71
C MET A 177 -4.21 -16.38 5.96
N VAL A 178 -4.34 -17.49 6.69
CA VAL A 178 -4.46 -18.83 6.10
C VAL A 178 -5.64 -18.88 5.14
N LEU A 179 -6.81 -18.38 5.57
CA LEU A 179 -8.01 -18.35 4.74
C LEU A 179 -7.83 -17.52 3.46
N LEU A 180 -7.14 -16.38 3.53
CA LEU A 180 -6.84 -15.55 2.36
C LEU A 180 -5.89 -16.28 1.40
N LEU A 181 -4.83 -16.89 1.91
CA LEU A 181 -3.87 -17.66 1.11
C LEU A 181 -4.54 -18.87 0.43
N GLU A 182 -5.33 -19.65 1.16
CA GLU A 182 -6.10 -20.77 0.60
C GLU A 182 -6.99 -20.33 -0.57
N ARG A 183 -7.66 -19.18 -0.43
CA ARG A 183 -8.52 -18.61 -1.47
C ARG A 183 -7.72 -18.11 -2.68
N LEU A 184 -6.58 -17.45 -2.44
CA LEU A 184 -5.67 -17.00 -3.49
C LEU A 184 -5.12 -18.17 -4.30
N TYR A 185 -4.59 -19.21 -3.64
CA TYR A 185 -4.05 -20.38 -4.34
C TYR A 185 -5.14 -21.16 -5.08
N SER A 186 -6.35 -21.28 -4.52
CA SER A 186 -7.47 -21.89 -5.23
C SER A 186 -7.85 -21.14 -6.52
N LEU A 187 -7.75 -19.80 -6.53
CA LEU A 187 -7.96 -18.99 -7.73
C LEU A 187 -6.89 -19.23 -8.79
N GLN A 188 -5.64 -19.33 -8.37
CA GLN A 188 -4.51 -19.65 -9.25
C GLN A 188 -4.69 -21.02 -9.90
N GLU A 189 -5.01 -22.05 -9.11
CA GLU A 189 -5.24 -23.42 -9.60
C GLU A 189 -6.40 -23.51 -10.60
N LYS A 190 -7.45 -22.71 -10.40
CA LYS A 190 -8.60 -22.63 -11.32
C LYS A 190 -8.31 -21.84 -12.60
N GLY A 191 -7.10 -21.29 -12.77
CA GLY A 191 -6.75 -20.47 -13.93
C GLY A 191 -7.56 -19.18 -14.02
N MET A 192 -8.03 -18.65 -12.88
CA MET A 192 -8.85 -17.43 -12.82
C MET A 192 -8.02 -16.14 -12.76
N LEU A 193 -6.69 -16.26 -12.83
CA LEU A 193 -5.76 -15.13 -12.89
C LEU A 193 -5.49 -14.77 -14.35
N GLN A 194 -5.60 -13.48 -14.68
CA GLN A 194 -5.19 -12.98 -15.98
C GLN A 194 -3.67 -12.79 -16.00
N GLN A 195 -3.01 -13.14 -17.11
CA GLN A 195 -1.62 -12.73 -17.30
C GLN A 195 -1.58 -11.19 -17.34
N GLY A 196 -0.88 -10.59 -16.38
CA GLY A 196 -0.59 -9.17 -16.41
C GLY A 196 0.42 -8.90 -17.53
N ASP A 197 0.20 -7.83 -18.29
CA ASP A 197 1.12 -7.38 -19.35
C ASP A 197 2.18 -6.40 -18.80
N GLY A 198 2.07 -6.03 -17.52
CA GLY A 198 3.01 -5.17 -16.80
C GLY A 198 3.33 -5.83 -15.47
N GLY A 199 4.62 -6.09 -15.22
CA GLY A 199 5.09 -6.77 -14.01
C GLY A 199 4.72 -6.04 -12.70
N LYS A 200 5.30 -6.51 -11.59
CA LYS A 200 5.07 -5.96 -10.23
C LYS A 200 5.05 -4.43 -10.19
N ASN A 201 4.16 -3.87 -9.37
CA ASN A 201 4.04 -2.43 -9.18
C ASN A 201 5.36 -1.82 -8.70
N THR A 202 5.99 -1.02 -9.56
CA THR A 202 7.30 -0.40 -9.32
C THR A 202 7.35 0.38 -8.00
N LEU A 203 6.30 1.15 -7.69
CA LEU A 203 6.25 1.93 -6.46
C LEU A 203 6.23 1.02 -5.23
N ARG A 204 5.41 -0.04 -5.22
CA ARG A 204 5.36 -0.97 -4.09
C ARG A 204 6.69 -1.69 -3.90
N GLN A 205 7.33 -2.12 -5.00
CA GLN A 205 8.65 -2.73 -4.94
C GLN A 205 9.69 -1.75 -4.35
N GLN A 206 9.71 -0.49 -4.80
CA GLN A 206 10.60 0.52 -4.24
C GLN A 206 10.34 0.82 -2.76
N ILE A 207 9.07 0.87 -2.34
CA ILE A 207 8.68 1.01 -0.92
C ILE A 207 9.29 -0.14 -0.11
N TRP A 208 9.18 -1.36 -0.60
CA TRP A 208 9.71 -2.55 0.07
C TRP A 208 11.23 -2.54 0.15
N ASP A 209 11.91 -2.28 -0.98
CA ASP A 209 13.37 -2.20 -1.05
C ASP A 209 13.93 -1.06 -0.17
N PHE A 210 13.14 0.00 0.04
CA PHE A 210 13.53 1.12 0.88
C PHE A 210 13.27 0.87 2.37
N TYR A 211 12.18 0.17 2.71
CA TYR A 211 11.76 -0.05 4.09
C TYR A 211 12.50 -1.22 4.76
N TYR A 212 12.72 -2.33 4.03
CA TYR A 212 13.44 -3.51 4.51
C TYR A 212 14.94 -3.48 4.19
#